data_AF-A0A7T3CHA1-F1
#
_entry.id   AF-A0A7T3CHA1-F1
#
_cell.length_a   1.000
_cell.length_b   1.000
_cell.length_c   1.000
_cell.angle_alpha   90.00
_cell.angle_beta   90.00
_cell.angle_gamma   90.00
#
_symmetry.space_group_name_H-M   'P 1'
#
loop_
_entity.id
_entity.type
_entity.pdbx_description
1 polymer ?
#
loop_
_entity_poly.entity_id
_entity_poly.type
_entity_poly.pdbx_seq_one_letter_code
_entity_poly.pdbx_strand_id
1 'polypeptide(L)'
;MAARASSWTALGTVLLLGAGLLTGCAQRAPEVTGAILDHYRAQGVRELLGEPVEDQRCGLPGDGCEQAFQRGRIFCSPSSGAAHLVAGPLLDWDTGHGGPEGDYGWPAESLEAGARQLRTGHAADGASWLLVRREGSGETPGRSAASAATQEQDAEESDDGVVPVRTSGAIGAYWLAHREQLGAPSSRTPEGERCDEAPTPVCRQSFDRADLLWDAAHGAQPLRGAFRGRYEEAMGAAEAPERTLPGGVVLQSFLAADGTRTVLR
;
A
#
# COMPACT_ATOMS: atom_id res chain seq x y z
N MET A 1 -71.92 -48.45 49.74
CA MET A 1 -71.31 -47.81 48.56
C MET A 1 -69.80 -47.91 48.71
N ALA A 2 -69.14 -48.53 47.71
CA ALA A 2 -67.72 -48.50 47.26
C ALA A 2 -66.58 -48.19 48.27
N ALA A 3 -65.34 -48.70 48.17
CA ALA A 3 -64.65 -49.78 47.48
C ALA A 3 -63.17 -49.71 47.93
N ARG A 4 -62.52 -50.88 48.12
CA ARG A 4 -61.11 -51.28 47.81
C ARG A 4 -59.99 -50.19 47.84
N ALA A 5 -58.94 -50.28 48.67
CA ALA A 5 -57.76 -51.19 48.69
C ALA A 5 -56.47 -50.61 48.03
N SER A 6 -55.33 -50.98 48.65
CA SER A 6 -53.96 -51.19 48.12
C SER A 6 -53.03 -50.01 47.74
N SER A 7 -52.09 -49.71 48.64
CA SER A 7 -50.61 -49.88 48.57
C SER A 7 -49.80 -49.69 47.27
N TRP A 8 -48.58 -49.11 47.43
CA TRP A 8 -47.24 -49.43 46.86
C TRP A 8 -46.41 -48.24 46.28
N THR A 9 -45.14 -48.24 46.68
CA THR A 9 -43.89 -47.85 45.99
C THR A 9 -43.41 -46.39 45.88
N ALA A 10 -42.16 -46.25 46.37
CA ALA A 10 -41.26 -45.12 46.23
C ALA A 10 -40.86 -44.84 44.78
N LEU A 11 -40.66 -43.56 44.45
CA LEU A 11 -39.89 -43.13 43.29
C LEU A 11 -38.90 -42.08 43.73
N GLY A 12 -37.62 -42.46 43.69
CA GLY A 12 -36.48 -41.59 43.88
C GLY A 12 -36.39 -40.57 42.74
N THR A 13 -36.15 -39.32 43.09
CA THR A 13 -35.84 -38.28 42.11
C THR A 13 -34.39 -38.46 41.70
N VAL A 14 -34.19 -38.93 40.47
CA VAL A 14 -32.89 -38.99 39.80
C VAL A 14 -32.40 -37.56 39.58
N LEU A 15 -31.27 -37.21 40.22
CA LEU A 15 -30.53 -35.99 39.95
C LEU A 15 -29.83 -36.16 38.59
N LEU A 16 -30.41 -35.64 37.52
CA LEU A 16 -29.72 -35.57 36.22
C LEU A 16 -28.66 -34.46 36.27
N LEU A 17 -27.45 -34.80 36.71
CA LEU A 17 -26.25 -34.04 36.37
C LEU A 17 -25.96 -34.27 34.88
N GLY A 18 -26.60 -33.46 34.03
CA GLY A 18 -26.22 -33.36 32.63
C GLY A 18 -24.86 -32.66 32.53
N ALA A 19 -23.77 -33.42 32.67
CA ALA A 19 -22.46 -33.00 32.21
C ALA A 19 -22.47 -33.00 30.68
N GLY A 20 -23.02 -31.93 30.10
CA GLY A 20 -22.83 -31.61 28.70
C GLY A 20 -21.36 -31.25 28.49
N LEU A 21 -20.53 -32.25 28.18
CA LEU A 21 -19.26 -32.01 27.51
C LEU A 21 -19.59 -31.39 26.15
N LEU A 22 -19.64 -30.07 26.10
CA LEU A 22 -19.46 -29.34 24.85
C LEU A 22 -18.01 -29.56 24.44
N THR A 23 -17.71 -30.72 23.86
CA THR A 23 -16.46 -30.97 23.14
C THR A 23 -16.54 -30.17 21.84
N GLY A 24 -16.52 -28.84 21.96
CA GLY A 24 -16.19 -27.98 20.84
C GLY A 24 -14.78 -28.36 20.40
N CYS A 25 -14.57 -28.48 19.08
CA CYS A 25 -13.24 -28.63 18.53
C CYS A 25 -12.42 -27.40 18.91
N ALA A 26 -11.68 -27.48 20.03
CA ALA A 26 -10.72 -26.47 20.40
C ALA A 26 -9.59 -26.53 19.37
N GLN A 27 -9.66 -25.67 18.37
CA GLN A 27 -8.58 -25.48 17.41
C GLN A 27 -7.38 -24.94 18.18
N ARG A 28 -6.21 -25.55 18.00
CA ARG A 28 -4.96 -25.08 18.59
C ARG A 28 -4.71 -23.67 18.06
N ALA A 29 -4.37 -22.74 18.96
CA ALA A 29 -3.97 -21.40 18.55
C ALA A 29 -2.75 -21.50 17.62
N PRO A 30 -2.72 -20.74 16.50
CA PRO A 30 -1.58 -20.75 15.61
C PRO A 30 -0.28 -20.44 16.34
N GLU A 31 0.77 -21.16 15.99
CA GLU A 31 2.06 -20.96 16.64
C GLU A 31 2.77 -19.73 16.06
N VAL A 32 3.35 -18.91 16.94
CA VAL A 32 4.14 -17.74 16.56
C VAL A 32 5.59 -18.03 16.93
N THR A 33 6.51 -17.97 15.96
CA THR A 33 7.92 -18.36 16.17
C THR A 33 8.92 -17.39 15.55
N GLY A 34 10.21 -17.58 15.84
CA GLY A 34 11.31 -16.84 15.22
C GLY A 34 11.22 -15.31 15.35
N ALA A 35 11.69 -14.60 14.33
CA ALA A 35 11.70 -13.14 14.31
C ALA A 35 10.29 -12.51 14.39
N ILE A 36 9.26 -13.23 13.92
CA ILE A 36 7.87 -12.79 14.06
C ILE A 36 7.46 -12.81 15.53
N LEU A 37 7.81 -13.86 16.28
CA LEU A 37 7.56 -13.93 17.72
C LEU A 37 8.31 -12.84 18.49
N ASP A 38 9.56 -12.58 18.12
CA ASP A 38 10.36 -11.53 18.75
C ASP A 38 9.72 -10.15 18.56
N HIS A 39 9.19 -9.87 17.35
CA HIS A 39 8.46 -8.63 17.08
C HIS A 39 7.09 -8.59 17.78
N TYR A 40 6.35 -9.71 17.78
CA TYR A 40 5.05 -9.81 18.44
C TYR A 40 5.12 -9.59 19.97
N ARG A 41 6.25 -9.97 20.58
CA ARG A 41 6.54 -9.75 22.01
C ARG A 41 7.02 -8.34 22.33
N ALA A 42 7.33 -7.52 21.33
CA ALA A 42 7.69 -6.13 21.57
C ALA A 42 6.50 -5.38 22.21
N GLN A 43 6.83 -4.41 23.06
CA GLN A 43 5.84 -3.68 23.85
C GLN A 43 4.76 -3.06 22.95
N GLY A 44 3.48 -3.33 23.26
CA GLY A 44 2.33 -2.76 22.57
C GLY A 44 1.89 -3.50 21.31
N VAL A 45 2.73 -4.36 20.72
CA VAL A 45 2.43 -5.02 19.43
C VAL A 45 1.25 -5.99 19.56
N ARG A 46 1.18 -6.76 20.64
CA ARG A 46 0.04 -7.65 20.89
C ARG A 46 -1.26 -6.87 21.06
N GLU A 47 -1.21 -5.74 21.75
CA GLU A 47 -2.37 -4.86 21.96
C GLU A 47 -2.82 -4.16 20.67
N LEU A 48 -1.96 -4.07 19.66
CA LEU A 48 -2.27 -3.53 18.33
C LEU A 48 -2.80 -4.60 17.37
N LEU A 49 -2.21 -5.81 17.38
CA LEU A 49 -2.52 -6.87 16.43
C LEU A 49 -3.61 -7.84 16.90
N GLY A 50 -3.72 -8.06 18.22
CA GLY A 50 -4.52 -9.15 18.78
C GLY A 50 -3.86 -10.52 18.62
N GLU A 51 -4.63 -11.57 18.81
CA GLU A 51 -4.13 -12.95 18.75
C GLU A 51 -3.86 -13.41 17.30
N PRO A 52 -2.96 -14.40 17.08
CA PRO A 52 -2.71 -14.94 15.75
C PRO A 52 -3.94 -15.69 15.22
N VAL A 53 -4.23 -15.54 13.92
CA VAL A 53 -5.41 -16.15 13.27
C VAL A 53 -5.04 -17.19 12.23
N GLU A 54 -3.80 -17.17 11.73
CA GLU A 54 -3.26 -18.16 10.80
C GLU A 54 -1.87 -18.61 11.25
N ASP A 55 -1.49 -19.82 10.84
CA ASP A 55 -0.11 -20.28 11.00
C ASP A 55 0.84 -19.42 10.14
N GLN A 56 2.07 -19.31 10.60
CA GLN A 56 3.12 -18.61 9.88
C GLN A 56 3.36 -19.22 8.48
N ARG A 57 3.33 -18.39 7.44
CA ARG A 57 3.64 -18.77 6.05
C ARG A 57 5.08 -18.36 5.73
N CYS A 58 5.92 -19.34 5.39
CA CYS A 58 7.33 -19.14 5.06
C CYS A 58 7.66 -19.62 3.64
N GLY A 59 8.87 -19.30 3.17
CA GLY A 59 9.31 -19.61 1.80
C GLY A 59 8.87 -18.55 0.80
N LEU A 60 8.53 -17.36 1.29
CA LEU A 60 8.26 -16.17 0.47
C LEU A 60 9.58 -15.65 -0.14
N PRO A 61 9.53 -14.75 -1.14
CA PRO A 61 10.72 -14.25 -1.83
C PRO A 61 11.82 -13.79 -0.87
N GLY A 62 13.05 -14.27 -1.09
CA GLY A 62 14.18 -14.02 -0.19
C GLY A 62 14.12 -14.82 1.12
N ASP A 63 13.45 -15.97 1.12
CA ASP A 63 13.24 -16.89 2.25
C ASP A 63 12.45 -16.28 3.43
N GLY A 64 11.59 -15.32 3.14
CA GLY A 64 10.82 -14.61 4.16
C GLY A 64 9.62 -15.37 4.68
N CYS A 65 9.07 -14.84 5.78
CA CYS A 65 7.88 -15.35 6.42
C CYS A 65 6.91 -14.21 6.74
N GLU A 66 5.63 -14.54 6.81
CA GLU A 66 4.59 -13.66 7.31
C GLU A 66 3.64 -14.42 8.24
N GLN A 67 2.90 -13.70 9.08
CA GLN A 67 1.82 -14.28 9.87
C GLN A 67 0.68 -13.28 10.06
N ALA A 68 -0.56 -13.77 9.95
CA ALA A 68 -1.76 -12.98 10.16
C ALA A 68 -2.22 -13.01 11.63
N PHE A 69 -2.66 -11.85 12.10
CA PHE A 69 -3.24 -11.57 13.40
C PHE A 69 -4.59 -10.88 13.21
N GLN A 70 -5.41 -10.82 14.26
CA GLN A 70 -6.77 -10.29 14.21
C GLN A 70 -6.90 -8.90 13.54
N ARG A 71 -5.89 -8.03 13.65
CA ARG A 71 -5.92 -6.64 13.15
C ARG A 71 -4.73 -6.27 12.26
N GLY A 72 -3.95 -7.24 11.80
CA GLY A 72 -2.82 -6.97 10.92
C GLY A 72 -1.94 -8.18 10.67
N ARG A 73 -0.77 -7.94 10.09
CA ARG A 73 0.22 -8.97 9.77
C ARG A 73 1.59 -8.57 10.30
N ILE A 74 2.41 -9.56 10.65
CA ILE A 74 3.84 -9.33 10.82
C ILE A 74 4.56 -10.00 9.66
N PHE A 75 5.41 -9.23 8.99
CA PHE A 75 6.26 -9.68 7.91
C PHE A 75 7.70 -9.74 8.41
N CYS A 76 8.43 -10.79 8.06
CA CYS A 76 9.86 -10.94 8.32
C CYS A 76 10.56 -11.18 6.99
N SER A 77 11.36 -10.20 6.55
CA SER A 77 12.17 -10.31 5.34
C SER A 77 13.65 -10.53 5.73
N PRO A 78 14.24 -11.72 5.45
CA PRO A 78 15.62 -12.03 5.76
C PRO A 78 16.60 -11.05 5.11
N SER A 79 16.26 -10.55 3.92
CA SER A 79 17.06 -9.56 3.18
C SER A 79 17.25 -8.25 3.96
N SER A 80 16.24 -7.82 4.72
CA SER A 80 16.31 -6.65 5.60
C SER A 80 16.78 -6.99 7.02
N GLY A 81 16.63 -8.25 7.43
CA GLY A 81 16.85 -8.72 8.80
C GLY A 81 15.83 -8.21 9.81
N ALA A 82 14.78 -7.50 9.36
CA ALA A 82 13.78 -6.89 10.21
C ALA A 82 12.42 -7.59 10.08
N ALA A 83 11.67 -7.56 11.19
CA ALA A 83 10.26 -7.90 11.23
C ALA A 83 9.42 -6.63 11.42
N HIS A 84 8.31 -6.53 10.70
CA HIS A 84 7.44 -5.36 10.65
C HIS A 84 5.99 -5.77 10.82
N LEU A 85 5.33 -5.22 11.83
CA LEU A 85 3.87 -5.22 11.90
C LEU A 85 3.31 -4.23 10.88
N VAL A 86 2.28 -4.62 10.15
CA VAL A 86 1.54 -3.73 9.24
C VAL A 86 0.05 -3.97 9.47
N ALA A 87 -0.73 -2.90 9.54
CA ALA A 87 -2.16 -2.94 9.86
C ALA A 87 -2.96 -1.89 9.09
N GLY A 88 -4.27 -2.10 9.00
CA GLY A 88 -5.23 -1.17 8.41
C GLY A 88 -5.24 -1.15 6.87
N PRO A 89 -5.87 -0.14 6.25
CA PRO A 89 -6.21 -0.19 4.82
C PRO A 89 -5.02 -0.32 3.86
N LEU A 90 -3.84 0.15 4.26
CA LEU A 90 -2.62 -0.02 3.45
C LEU A 90 -2.14 -1.47 3.43
N LEU A 91 -2.36 -2.24 4.50
CA LEU A 91 -2.12 -3.68 4.50
C LEU A 91 -3.07 -4.37 3.54
N ASP A 92 -4.36 -4.05 3.62
CA ASP A 92 -5.40 -4.70 2.83
C ASP A 92 -5.13 -4.47 1.33
N TRP A 93 -4.80 -3.23 0.96
CA TRP A 93 -4.41 -2.90 -0.40
C TRP A 93 -3.13 -3.61 -0.84
N ASP A 94 -2.05 -3.57 -0.05
CA ASP A 94 -0.77 -4.20 -0.41
C ASP A 94 -0.90 -5.71 -0.59
N THR A 95 -1.59 -6.38 0.34
CA THR A 95 -1.84 -7.83 0.24
C THR A 95 -2.81 -8.19 -0.88
N GLY A 96 -3.76 -7.32 -1.24
CA GLY A 96 -4.59 -7.45 -2.44
C GLY A 96 -3.78 -7.40 -3.74
N HIS A 97 -2.64 -6.71 -3.73
CA HIS A 97 -1.67 -6.64 -4.83
C HIS A 97 -0.57 -7.70 -4.72
N GLY A 98 -0.78 -8.77 -3.95
CA GLY A 98 0.15 -9.89 -3.78
C GLY A 98 1.20 -9.71 -2.68
N GLY A 99 1.21 -8.56 -2.00
CA GLY A 99 2.11 -8.28 -0.87
C GLY A 99 3.58 -8.56 -1.21
N PRO A 100 4.31 -9.32 -0.37
CA PRO A 100 5.72 -9.66 -0.62
C PRO A 100 6.03 -10.35 -1.95
N GLU A 101 5.05 -11.03 -2.55
CA GLU A 101 5.17 -11.73 -3.83
C GLU A 101 4.75 -10.86 -5.03
N GLY A 102 4.14 -9.71 -4.75
CA GLY A 102 3.56 -8.81 -5.73
C GLY A 102 4.47 -7.66 -6.17
N ASP A 103 3.85 -6.68 -6.82
CA ASP A 103 4.57 -5.59 -7.51
C ASP A 103 5.33 -4.66 -6.55
N TYR A 104 4.85 -4.52 -5.31
CA TYR A 104 5.36 -3.55 -4.34
C TYR A 104 6.29 -4.14 -3.28
N GLY A 105 6.38 -5.47 -3.19
CA GLY A 105 7.37 -6.19 -2.40
C GLY A 105 7.17 -6.10 -0.89
N TRP A 106 8.26 -6.23 -0.14
CA TRP A 106 8.24 -6.33 1.32
C TRP A 106 7.99 -4.99 1.99
N PRO A 107 7.20 -4.93 3.07
CA PRO A 107 7.17 -3.78 3.97
C PRO A 107 8.57 -3.48 4.52
N ALA A 108 8.95 -2.20 4.51
CA ALA A 108 10.24 -1.71 4.98
C ALA A 108 10.15 -0.98 6.33
N GLU A 109 8.95 -0.90 6.91
CA GLU A 109 8.70 -0.29 8.21
C GLU A 109 7.45 -0.87 8.88
N SER A 110 7.38 -0.73 10.20
CA SER A 110 6.16 -1.02 10.95
C SER A 110 5.10 0.05 10.72
N LEU A 111 3.84 -0.35 10.58
CA LEU A 111 2.72 0.51 10.23
C LEU A 111 1.48 0.19 11.07
N GLU A 112 1.01 1.17 11.83
CA GLU A 112 -0.27 1.07 12.55
C GLU A 112 -1.45 1.45 11.65
N ALA A 113 -2.66 1.00 12.00
CA ALA A 113 -3.85 1.10 11.16
C ALA A 113 -4.25 2.52 10.69
N GLY A 114 -3.87 3.55 11.45
CA GLY A 114 -4.18 4.95 11.15
C GLY A 114 -3.19 5.63 10.19
N ALA A 115 -2.12 4.95 9.79
CA ALA A 115 -1.08 5.54 8.97
C ALA A 115 -1.58 5.85 7.55
N ARG A 116 -1.00 6.90 6.96
CA ARG A 116 -1.34 7.41 5.62
C ARG A 116 -0.43 6.91 4.52
N GLN A 117 0.71 6.33 4.88
CA GLN A 117 1.71 5.88 3.92
C GLN A 117 2.48 4.66 4.43
N LEU A 118 2.87 3.76 3.53
CA LEU A 118 3.70 2.59 3.82
C LEU A 118 4.88 2.55 2.84
N ARG A 119 6.12 2.41 3.35
CA ARG A 119 7.26 2.06 2.50
C ARG A 119 7.32 0.56 2.26
N THR A 120 7.47 0.17 1.01
CA THR A 120 7.67 -1.22 0.58
C THR A 120 8.81 -1.31 -0.44
N GLY A 121 9.28 -2.52 -0.76
CA GLY A 121 10.25 -2.70 -1.82
C GLY A 121 10.78 -4.12 -2.02
N HIS A 122 11.52 -4.28 -3.11
CA HIS A 122 12.21 -5.51 -3.49
C HIS A 122 13.71 -5.34 -3.25
N ALA A 123 14.25 -6.08 -2.29
CA ALA A 123 15.69 -6.03 -2.01
C ALA A 123 16.53 -6.57 -3.18
N ALA A 124 15.97 -7.46 -4.00
CA ALA A 124 16.67 -8.13 -5.09
C ALA A 124 17.07 -7.18 -6.23
N ASP A 125 16.19 -6.24 -6.58
CA ASP A 125 16.41 -5.25 -7.66
C ASP A 125 16.55 -3.81 -7.14
N GLY A 126 16.39 -3.60 -5.83
CA GLY A 126 16.43 -2.29 -5.19
C GLY A 126 15.21 -1.42 -5.48
N ALA A 127 14.12 -1.98 -6.01
CA ALA A 127 12.87 -1.25 -6.17
C ALA A 127 12.33 -0.85 -4.79
N SER A 128 11.94 0.41 -4.64
CA SER A 128 11.28 0.90 -3.43
C SER A 128 10.08 1.75 -3.79
N TRP A 129 9.05 1.68 -2.96
CA TRP A 129 7.78 2.36 -3.16
C TRP A 129 7.33 3.04 -1.87
N LEU A 130 6.58 4.13 -2.02
CA LEU A 130 5.74 4.69 -0.98
C LEU A 130 4.29 4.53 -1.43
N LEU A 131 3.54 3.68 -0.74
CA LEU A 131 2.10 3.53 -0.93
C LEU A 131 1.42 4.66 -0.16
N VAL A 132 0.66 5.54 -0.83
CA VAL A 132 0.08 6.74 -0.22
C VAL A 132 -1.44 6.72 -0.31
N ARG A 133 -2.13 6.84 0.82
CA ARG A 133 -3.59 7.03 0.84
C ARG A 133 -3.97 8.46 0.48
N ARG A 134 -4.79 8.63 -0.55
CA ARG A 134 -5.46 9.87 -0.95
C ARG A 134 -6.45 10.29 0.14
N GLU A 135 -6.49 11.57 0.48
CA GLU A 135 -7.50 12.11 1.40
C GLU A 135 -8.91 11.94 0.80
N GLY A 136 -9.85 11.43 1.61
CA GLY A 136 -11.25 11.22 1.21
C GLY A 136 -11.69 9.77 1.00
N SER A 137 -10.77 8.80 0.95
CA SER A 137 -11.13 7.39 0.67
C SER A 137 -11.59 6.56 1.88
N GLY A 138 -11.78 7.15 3.07
CA GLY A 138 -11.94 6.32 4.27
C GLY A 138 -12.61 6.91 5.49
N GLU A 139 -13.55 7.83 5.34
CA GLU A 139 -14.54 8.05 6.40
C GLU A 139 -15.84 8.54 5.78
N THR A 140 -16.90 7.74 5.85
CA THR A 140 -18.26 8.17 5.52
C THR A 140 -18.92 8.61 6.82
N PRO A 141 -19.00 9.91 7.16
CA PRO A 141 -19.92 10.33 8.21
C PRO A 141 -21.33 10.22 7.62
N GLY A 142 -22.16 9.40 8.28
CA GLY A 142 -23.50 9.06 7.84
C GLY A 142 -24.24 10.22 7.18
N ARG A 143 -24.58 10.05 5.90
CA ARG A 143 -25.60 10.86 5.25
C ARG A 143 -26.70 9.95 4.73
N SER A 144 -27.87 10.18 5.33
CA SER A 144 -29.15 9.53 5.11
C SER A 144 -29.48 9.34 3.62
N ALA A 145 -30.16 8.22 3.36
CA ALA A 145 -30.81 7.90 2.10
C ALA A 145 -31.64 9.08 1.56
N ALA A 146 -31.44 9.41 0.28
CA ALA A 146 -32.46 9.62 -0.77
C ALA A 146 -31.89 10.43 -1.95
N SER A 147 -31.58 9.80 -3.08
CA SER A 147 -32.51 9.71 -4.22
C SER A 147 -31.89 8.86 -5.34
N ALA A 148 -32.67 7.92 -5.86
CA ALA A 148 -32.35 7.09 -7.01
C ALA A 148 -32.42 7.89 -8.33
N ALA A 149 -31.50 7.62 -9.27
CA ALA A 149 -31.79 6.94 -10.54
C ALA A 149 -30.63 7.04 -11.57
N THR A 150 -30.22 5.86 -12.06
CA THR A 150 -29.67 5.52 -13.39
C THR A 150 -28.25 5.94 -13.78
N GLN A 151 -27.30 4.99 -13.72
CA GLN A 151 -26.52 4.42 -14.86
C GLN A 151 -25.64 3.26 -14.29
N GLU A 152 -25.98 2.00 -14.56
CA GLU A 152 -25.33 1.11 -15.56
C GLU A 152 -23.82 0.90 -15.33
N GLN A 153 -23.52 -0.11 -14.50
CA GLN A 153 -22.49 -1.14 -14.67
C GLN A 153 -21.23 -0.76 -15.48
N ASP A 154 -20.33 -0.03 -14.84
CA ASP A 154 -18.93 -0.41 -14.78
C ASP A 154 -18.61 -0.58 -13.30
N ALA A 155 -18.13 -1.76 -12.90
CA ALA A 155 -17.53 -1.90 -11.59
C ALA A 155 -16.23 -1.09 -11.64
N GLU A 156 -16.31 0.21 -11.31
CA GLU A 156 -15.15 0.95 -10.84
C GLU A 156 -14.64 0.15 -9.63
N GLU A 157 -13.62 -0.67 -9.91
CA GLU A 157 -12.69 -1.23 -8.96
C GLU A 157 -12.52 -0.18 -7.87
N SER A 158 -12.91 -0.52 -6.64
CA SER A 158 -12.78 0.40 -5.52
C SER A 158 -11.29 0.65 -5.34
N ASP A 159 -10.75 1.63 -6.06
CA ASP A 159 -9.44 2.17 -5.83
C ASP A 159 -9.51 2.66 -4.39
N ASP A 160 -8.95 1.89 -3.44
CA ASP A 160 -8.94 2.19 -2.00
C ASP A 160 -8.21 3.52 -1.67
N GLY A 161 -7.93 4.30 -2.70
CA GLY A 161 -7.29 5.60 -2.72
C GLY A 161 -5.80 5.46 -2.50
N VAL A 162 -5.22 4.27 -2.69
CA VAL A 162 -3.78 4.06 -2.47
C VAL A 162 -3.06 4.26 -3.79
N VAL A 163 -2.19 5.27 -3.83
CA VAL A 163 -1.34 5.56 -4.98
C VAL A 163 0.07 5.08 -4.67
N PRO A 164 0.60 4.07 -5.39
CA PRO A 164 1.98 3.65 -5.27
C PRO A 164 2.91 4.69 -5.93
N VAL A 165 3.95 5.10 -5.21
CA VAL A 165 4.96 6.03 -5.74
C VAL A 165 6.32 5.34 -5.73
N ARG A 166 6.90 5.09 -6.91
CA ARG A 166 8.26 4.55 -6.98
C ARG A 166 9.22 5.57 -6.37
N THR A 167 9.93 5.18 -5.31
CA THR A 167 10.94 6.00 -4.62
C THR A 167 12.37 5.64 -5.01
N SER A 168 12.57 4.49 -5.66
CA SER A 168 13.83 4.15 -6.32
C SER A 168 13.90 4.74 -7.73
N GLY A 169 15.11 4.78 -8.29
CA GLY A 169 15.37 5.46 -9.56
C GLY A 169 15.46 6.98 -9.38
N ALA A 170 15.82 7.67 -10.45
CA ALA A 170 16.13 9.10 -10.39
C ALA A 170 14.89 9.98 -10.16
N ILE A 171 13.77 9.67 -10.82
CA ILE A 171 12.50 10.39 -10.63
C ILE A 171 12.02 10.25 -9.18
N GLY A 172 11.95 9.01 -8.69
CA GLY A 172 11.53 8.72 -7.32
C GLY A 172 12.40 9.41 -6.27
N ALA A 173 13.73 9.34 -6.42
CA ALA A 173 14.67 9.99 -5.52
C ALA A 173 14.54 11.53 -5.56
N TYR A 174 14.37 12.12 -6.75
CA TYR A 174 14.14 13.56 -6.89
C TYR A 174 12.83 13.97 -6.21
N TRP A 175 11.75 13.22 -6.44
CA TRP A 175 10.46 13.49 -5.81
C TRP A 175 10.55 13.43 -4.29
N LEU A 176 11.15 12.38 -3.73
CA LEU A 176 11.26 12.21 -2.29
C LEU A 176 11.96 13.40 -1.63
N ALA A 177 13.00 13.94 -2.28
CA ALA A 177 13.73 15.12 -1.82
C ALA A 177 12.95 16.45 -1.97
N HIS A 178 11.95 16.52 -2.85
CA HIS A 178 11.24 17.76 -3.21
C HIS A 178 9.71 17.68 -3.05
N ARG A 179 9.19 16.67 -2.34
CA ARG A 179 7.75 16.35 -2.27
C ARG A 179 6.87 17.53 -1.85
N GLU A 180 7.36 18.39 -0.96
CA GLU A 180 6.64 19.58 -0.50
C GLU A 180 6.49 20.67 -1.58
N GLN A 181 7.31 20.62 -2.63
CA GLN A 181 7.26 21.52 -3.77
C GLN A 181 6.50 20.92 -4.96
N LEU A 182 6.57 19.59 -5.13
CA LEU A 182 5.99 18.90 -6.27
C LEU A 182 4.54 18.43 -6.01
N GLY A 183 4.20 18.13 -4.76
CA GLY A 183 2.91 17.55 -4.38
C GLY A 183 2.85 16.03 -4.55
N ALA A 184 1.64 15.48 -4.43
CA ALA A 184 1.37 14.07 -4.61
C ALA A 184 1.47 13.68 -6.11
N PRO A 185 1.64 12.40 -6.42
CA PRO A 185 1.44 11.92 -7.79
C PRO A 185 0.04 12.26 -8.27
N SER A 186 -0.06 12.67 -9.54
CA SER A 186 -1.30 13.10 -10.17
C SER A 186 -1.87 12.01 -11.08
N SER A 187 -3.18 12.09 -11.35
CA SER A 187 -3.87 11.18 -12.28
C SER A 187 -3.43 11.31 -13.75
N ARG A 188 -2.53 12.24 -14.10
CA ARG A 188 -1.96 12.34 -15.46
C ARG A 188 -1.01 11.18 -15.79
N THR A 189 -0.48 10.51 -14.77
CA THR A 189 0.33 9.31 -14.89
C THR A 189 -0.14 8.30 -13.84
N PRO A 190 -1.30 7.66 -14.05
CA PRO A 190 -1.97 6.87 -13.02
C PRO A 190 -1.17 5.62 -12.64
N GLU A 191 -0.48 5.01 -13.58
CA GLU A 191 0.40 3.85 -13.37
C GLU A 191 1.81 4.23 -12.86
N GLY A 192 2.08 5.52 -12.61
CA GLY A 192 3.40 6.01 -12.23
C GLY A 192 4.30 6.38 -13.42
N GLU A 193 5.60 6.11 -13.31
CA GLU A 193 6.61 6.51 -14.30
C GLU A 193 6.42 5.80 -15.65
N ARG A 194 6.43 6.55 -16.75
CA ARG A 194 6.33 6.02 -18.12
C ARG A 194 7.46 6.54 -19.00
N CYS A 195 8.08 5.66 -19.78
CA CYS A 195 9.13 6.02 -20.72
C CYS A 195 8.63 5.95 -22.16
N ASP A 196 9.12 6.84 -23.01
CA ASP A 196 8.90 6.73 -24.46
C ASP A 196 9.72 5.59 -25.09
N GLU A 197 9.25 5.08 -26.22
CA GLU A 197 9.94 4.03 -26.98
C GLU A 197 10.95 4.65 -27.96
N ALA A 198 11.95 5.38 -27.43
CA ALA A 198 13.01 6.02 -28.20
C ALA A 198 14.39 5.40 -27.94
N PRO A 199 15.37 5.55 -28.86
CA PRO A 199 16.75 5.10 -28.62
C PRO A 199 17.41 5.75 -27.40
N THR A 200 17.02 6.99 -27.11
CA THR A 200 17.38 7.73 -25.88
C THR A 200 16.09 8.02 -25.12
N PRO A 201 15.60 7.06 -24.32
CA PRO A 201 14.27 7.17 -23.76
C PRO A 201 14.19 8.29 -22.72
N VAL A 202 13.07 9.01 -22.73
CA VAL A 202 12.70 9.98 -21.70
C VAL A 202 11.56 9.41 -20.88
N CYS A 203 11.82 9.18 -19.60
CA CYS A 203 10.82 8.76 -18.64
C CYS A 203 10.14 9.98 -18.00
N ARG A 204 8.83 9.88 -17.74
CA ARG A 204 8.03 10.95 -17.16
C ARG A 204 7.12 10.41 -16.07
N GLN A 205 7.04 11.14 -14.97
CA GLN A 205 5.99 11.00 -13.96
C GLN A 205 5.39 12.37 -13.64
N SER A 206 4.07 12.42 -13.47
CA SER A 206 3.33 13.66 -13.21
C SER A 206 2.90 13.76 -11.74
N PHE A 207 3.17 14.92 -11.14
CA PHE A 207 2.77 15.30 -9.79
C PHE A 207 1.85 16.52 -9.82
N ASP A 208 1.22 16.88 -8.70
CA ASP A 208 0.26 17.98 -8.62
C ASP A 208 0.80 19.27 -9.26
N ARG A 209 2.05 19.63 -8.95
CA ARG A 209 2.65 20.92 -9.32
C ARG A 209 3.78 20.83 -10.36
N ALA A 210 4.21 19.64 -10.75
CA ALA A 210 5.28 19.45 -11.72
C ALA A 210 5.16 18.11 -12.44
N ASP A 211 5.76 18.01 -13.61
CA ASP A 211 6.17 16.71 -14.16
C ASP A 211 7.68 16.55 -13.90
N LEU A 212 8.14 15.34 -13.63
CA LEU A 212 9.55 15.00 -13.59
C LEU A 212 9.88 14.22 -14.85
N LEU A 213 10.86 14.70 -15.60
CA LEU A 213 11.42 14.06 -16.78
C LEU A 213 12.76 13.43 -16.40
N TRP A 214 13.09 12.27 -16.94
CA TRP A 214 14.38 11.64 -16.74
C TRP A 214 14.93 11.08 -18.04
N ASP A 215 16.21 11.30 -18.26
CA ASP A 215 17.01 10.58 -19.23
C ASP A 215 18.37 10.22 -18.63
N ALA A 216 19.08 9.31 -19.29
CA ALA A 216 20.36 8.81 -18.81
C ALA A 216 21.48 9.87 -18.76
N ALA A 217 21.42 10.92 -19.60
CA ALA A 217 22.47 11.93 -19.68
C ALA A 217 22.31 13.06 -18.65
N HIS A 218 21.06 13.47 -18.34
CA HIS A 218 20.81 14.63 -17.49
C HIS A 218 20.18 14.30 -16.15
N GLY A 219 19.74 13.05 -15.94
CA GLY A 219 19.04 12.67 -14.72
C GLY A 219 17.65 13.28 -14.63
N ALA A 220 17.09 13.32 -13.42
CA ALA A 220 15.72 13.79 -13.21
C ALA A 220 15.67 15.32 -13.22
N GLN A 221 14.87 15.87 -14.13
CA GLN A 221 14.69 17.30 -14.33
C GLN A 221 13.21 17.67 -14.16
N PRO A 222 12.91 18.74 -13.42
CA PRO A 222 11.55 19.20 -13.23
C PRO A 222 11.03 19.97 -14.46
N LEU A 223 9.73 19.88 -14.66
CA LEU A 223 8.95 20.64 -15.62
C LEU A 223 7.73 21.24 -14.90
N ARG A 224 7.69 22.56 -14.77
CA ARG A 224 6.74 23.30 -13.93
C ARG A 224 5.95 24.34 -14.72
N GLY A 225 4.83 24.77 -14.12
CA GLY A 225 4.03 25.89 -14.63
C GLY A 225 3.58 25.70 -16.08
N ALA A 226 3.71 26.76 -16.88
CA ALA A 226 3.26 26.77 -18.28
C ALA A 226 4.01 25.77 -19.18
N PHE A 227 5.22 25.35 -18.82
CA PHE A 227 5.98 24.39 -19.63
C PHE A 227 5.35 23.00 -19.64
N ARG A 228 4.61 22.61 -18.59
CA ARG A 228 3.87 21.33 -18.56
C ARG A 228 2.90 21.19 -19.72
N GLY A 229 2.22 22.28 -20.10
CA GLY A 229 1.29 22.30 -21.22
C GLY A 229 1.95 22.41 -22.60
N ARG A 230 3.26 22.66 -22.64
CA ARG A 230 4.02 22.91 -23.88
C ARG A 230 5.12 21.88 -24.11
N TYR A 231 5.23 20.86 -23.26
CA TYR A 231 6.27 19.84 -23.39
C TYR A 231 6.25 19.13 -24.75
N GLU A 232 5.05 18.91 -25.29
CA GLU A 232 4.84 18.32 -26.61
C GLU A 232 5.42 19.17 -27.77
N GLU A 233 5.68 20.47 -27.54
CA GLU A 233 6.40 21.33 -28.51
C GLU A 233 7.92 21.08 -28.48
N ALA A 234 8.44 20.60 -27.35
CA ALA A 234 9.87 20.41 -27.15
C ALA A 234 10.31 18.99 -27.48
N MET A 235 9.56 17.98 -27.00
CA MET A 235 9.78 16.53 -27.19
C MET A 235 11.24 16.12 -27.08
N GLY A 236 11.71 15.85 -25.86
CA GLY A 236 13.08 15.40 -25.62
C GLY A 236 13.51 15.54 -24.17
N ALA A 237 14.75 15.13 -23.90
CA ALA A 237 15.36 15.21 -22.59
C ALA A 237 15.52 16.67 -22.15
N ALA A 238 15.07 17.02 -20.96
CA ALA A 238 15.39 18.31 -20.38
C ALA A 238 16.89 18.34 -20.01
N GLU A 239 17.65 19.29 -20.56
CA GLU A 239 19.11 19.33 -20.34
C GLU A 239 19.48 19.84 -18.93
N ALA A 240 18.57 20.58 -18.27
CA ALA A 240 18.75 21.17 -16.94
C ALA A 240 17.39 21.60 -16.33
N PRO A 241 17.33 21.97 -15.02
CA PRO A 241 16.13 22.56 -14.43
C PRO A 241 15.81 23.92 -15.05
N GLU A 242 14.58 24.40 -14.87
CA GLU A 242 14.20 25.73 -15.34
C GLU A 242 15.06 26.82 -14.70
N ARG A 243 15.52 27.77 -15.52
CA ARG A 243 16.33 28.91 -15.07
C ARG A 243 15.58 30.21 -15.27
N THR A 244 15.49 31.00 -14.19
CA THR A 244 14.97 32.37 -14.26
C THR A 244 16.09 33.32 -14.66
N LEU A 245 15.87 34.09 -15.72
CA LEU A 245 16.78 35.13 -16.21
C LEU A 245 16.41 36.51 -15.62
N PRO A 246 17.32 37.50 -15.70
CA PRO A 246 16.98 38.90 -15.44
C PRO A 246 15.75 39.33 -16.25
N GLY A 247 14.80 40.01 -15.59
CA GLY A 247 13.52 40.38 -16.20
C GLY A 247 12.40 39.34 -16.02
N GLY A 248 12.65 38.24 -15.30
CA GLY A 248 11.61 37.28 -14.90
C GLY A 248 11.25 36.24 -15.97
N VAL A 249 11.96 36.24 -17.10
CA VAL A 249 11.80 35.20 -18.13
C VAL A 249 12.36 33.88 -17.60
N VAL A 250 11.55 32.84 -17.61
CA VAL A 250 11.97 31.48 -17.28
C VAL A 250 12.29 30.76 -18.57
N LEU A 251 13.35 29.94 -18.62
CA LEU A 251 13.60 29.07 -19.76
C LEU A 251 14.04 27.68 -19.35
N GLN A 252 13.86 26.74 -20.26
CA GLN A 252 14.41 25.39 -20.17
C GLN A 252 14.79 24.88 -21.56
N SER A 253 15.94 24.20 -21.65
CA SER A 253 16.43 23.60 -22.89
C SER A 253 16.13 22.11 -22.93
N PHE A 254 15.78 21.61 -24.11
CA PHE A 254 15.45 20.22 -24.38
C PHE A 254 16.25 19.70 -25.56
N LEU A 255 16.65 18.43 -25.50
CA LEU A 255 17.37 17.72 -26.54
C LEU A 255 16.54 16.52 -27.01
N ALA A 256 16.08 16.55 -28.25
CA ALA A 256 15.38 15.45 -28.89
C ALA A 256 16.34 14.32 -29.28
N ALA A 257 15.80 13.13 -29.54
CA ALA A 257 16.59 11.96 -29.92
C ALA A 257 17.38 12.13 -31.24
N ASP A 258 16.91 13.01 -32.14
CA ASP A 258 17.59 13.35 -33.39
C ASP A 258 18.71 14.41 -33.22
N GLY A 259 18.93 14.88 -31.98
CA GLY A 259 19.89 15.93 -31.64
C GLY A 259 19.35 17.35 -31.78
N THR A 260 18.09 17.54 -32.15
CA THR A 260 17.45 18.85 -32.22
C THR A 260 17.33 19.45 -30.82
N ARG A 261 17.74 20.72 -30.68
CA ARG A 261 17.60 21.48 -29.43
C ARG A 261 16.44 22.47 -29.49
N THR A 262 15.55 22.39 -28.51
CA THR A 262 14.42 23.31 -28.33
C THR A 262 14.58 24.06 -27.02
N VAL A 263 14.25 25.36 -27.01
CA VAL A 263 14.25 26.17 -25.78
C VAL A 263 12.85 26.71 -25.56
N LEU A 264 12.19 26.27 -24.50
CA LEU A 264 10.95 26.86 -24.03
C LEU A 264 11.26 28.10 -23.20
N ARG A 265 10.45 29.14 -23.39
CA ARG A 265 10.48 30.42 -22.67
C ARG A 265 9.06 30.85 -22.33
#